data_AF-A0A816S360-F1
#
_entry.id   AF-A0A816S360-F1
#
_cell.length_a   1.000
_cell.length_b   1.000
_cell.length_c   1.000
_cell.angle_alpha   90.00
_cell.angle_beta   90.00
_cell.angle_gamma   90.00
#
_symmetry.space_group_name_H-M   'P 1'
#
loop_
_entity.id
_entity.type
_entity.pdbx_description
1 polymer ?
#
loop_
_entity_poly.entity_id
_entity_poly.type
_entity_poly.pdbx_seq_one_letter_code
_entity_poly.pdbx_strand_id
1 'polypeptide(L)'
;MLHRSLLLLYLAVITSSEILFLAVDLPLKGKRSPPNAIWPHPQEIQISNDLLYIRPGHIMISSNMEPCDIIAKAIQRYQPVFFPPKLTMHQPPADTSNILRSLTLNVLDNPQCEQYIQYNSNETYTLKIKQEQAIVEASSV
;
A
#
# COMPACT_ATOMS: atom_id res chain seq x y z
N MET A 1 17.37 -63.86 -9.28
CA MET A 1 16.63 -62.76 -8.62
C MET A 1 17.57 -61.62 -8.14
N LEU A 2 18.58 -61.19 -8.92
CA LEU A 2 19.51 -60.13 -8.46
C LEU A 2 19.74 -58.98 -9.46
N HIS A 3 19.22 -59.04 -10.68
CA HIS A 3 19.49 -58.03 -11.71
C HIS A 3 18.40 -56.97 -11.88
N ARG A 4 17.25 -57.11 -11.21
CA ARG A 4 16.16 -56.12 -11.28
C ARG A 4 16.26 -55.00 -10.24
N SER A 5 17.08 -55.17 -9.21
CA SER A 5 17.20 -54.18 -8.12
C SER A 5 18.21 -53.06 -8.37
N LEU A 6 19.06 -53.19 -9.41
CA LEU A 6 20.09 -52.21 -9.74
C LEU A 6 19.62 -51.13 -10.74
N LEU A 7 18.51 -51.35 -11.44
CA LEU A 7 18.01 -50.41 -12.45
C LEU A 7 17.23 -49.23 -11.85
N LEU A 8 16.72 -49.38 -10.62
CA LEU A 8 15.93 -48.33 -9.93
C LEU A 8 16.79 -47.24 -9.27
N LEU A 9 18.11 -47.44 -9.16
CA LEU A 9 19.03 -46.46 -8.58
C LEU A 9 19.58 -45.46 -9.62
N TYR A 10 19.30 -45.65 -10.92
CA TYR A 10 19.89 -44.86 -12.00
C TYR A 10 19.07 -43.63 -12.43
N LEU A 11 17.93 -43.34 -11.78
CA LEU A 11 17.02 -42.26 -12.17
C LEU A 11 16.83 -41.17 -11.10
N ALA A 12 17.69 -41.14 -10.08
CA ALA A 12 17.79 -39.98 -9.20
C ALA A 12 18.54 -38.86 -9.94
N VAL A 13 17.84 -38.18 -10.86
CA VAL A 13 18.32 -36.95 -11.47
C VAL A 13 18.36 -35.89 -10.37
N ILE A 14 19.57 -35.61 -9.88
CA ILE A 14 19.82 -34.53 -8.93
C ILE A 14 19.62 -33.22 -9.70
N THR A 15 18.44 -32.62 -9.58
CA THR A 15 18.18 -31.28 -10.11
C THR A 15 18.83 -30.28 -9.17
N SER A 16 19.94 -29.68 -9.60
CA SER A 16 20.51 -28.52 -8.92
C SER A 16 19.55 -27.33 -9.10
N SER A 17 19.02 -26.82 -8.00
CA SER A 17 18.30 -25.55 -7.98
C SER A 17 19.19 -24.51 -7.30
N GLU A 18 19.78 -23.61 -8.07
CA GLU A 18 20.47 -22.45 -7.53
C GLU A 18 19.50 -21.27 -7.44
N ILE A 19 19.45 -20.61 -6.28
CA ILE A 19 18.77 -19.33 -6.13
C ILE A 19 19.69 -18.28 -6.75
N LEU A 20 19.52 -18.01 -8.04
CA LEU A 20 20.14 -16.87 -8.68
C LEU A 20 19.45 -15.60 -8.17
N PHE A 21 20.22 -14.72 -7.54
CA PHE A 21 19.73 -13.38 -7.25
C PHE A 21 19.33 -12.71 -8.55
N LEU A 22 18.17 -12.05 -8.59
CA LEU A 22 17.86 -11.09 -9.64
C LEU A 22 18.89 -9.95 -9.53
N ALA A 23 20.01 -10.10 -10.24
CA ALA A 23 20.97 -9.03 -10.42
C ALA A 23 20.27 -7.96 -11.25
N VAL A 24 20.10 -6.78 -10.65
CA VAL A 24 19.52 -5.64 -11.34
C VAL A 24 20.53 -5.18 -12.38
N ASP A 25 20.18 -5.37 -13.66
CA ASP A 25 21.03 -4.97 -14.78
C ASP A 25 21.09 -3.44 -14.82
N LEU A 26 22.28 -2.88 -14.54
CA LEU A 26 22.52 -1.44 -14.52
C LEU A 26 23.19 -1.00 -15.83
N PRO A 27 22.78 0.14 -16.43
CA PRO A 27 21.75 1.05 -15.93
C PRO A 27 20.34 0.52 -16.19
N LEU A 28 19.44 0.76 -15.23
CA LEU A 28 18.02 0.48 -15.39
C LEU A 28 17.51 1.13 -16.69
N LYS A 29 17.07 0.31 -17.64
CA LYS A 29 16.43 0.79 -18.87
C LYS A 29 15.05 1.34 -18.50
N GLY A 30 14.97 2.66 -18.26
CA GLY A 30 13.71 3.32 -17.90
C GLY A 30 13.87 4.84 -17.81
N LYS A 31 12.77 5.57 -18.00
CA LYS A 31 12.69 7.00 -17.68
C LYS A 31 12.37 7.14 -16.19
N ARG A 32 12.89 8.17 -15.52
CA ARG A 32 12.47 8.50 -14.16
C ARG A 32 10.96 8.76 -14.15
N SER A 33 10.28 8.24 -13.13
CA SER A 33 8.87 8.51 -12.93
C SER A 33 8.64 10.02 -12.81
N PRO A 34 7.56 10.56 -13.40
CA PRO A 34 7.25 11.97 -13.24
C PRO A 34 7.02 12.31 -11.76
N PRO A 35 7.20 13.58 -11.36
CA PRO A 35 6.81 14.03 -10.03
C PRO A 35 5.35 13.65 -9.75
N ASN A 36 5.06 13.19 -8.53
CA ASN A 36 3.73 12.75 -8.09
C ASN A 36 3.20 11.47 -8.78
N ALA A 37 4.07 10.68 -9.42
CA ALA A 37 3.68 9.37 -9.92
C ALA A 37 3.30 8.44 -8.74
N ILE A 38 2.08 7.90 -8.79
CA ILE A 38 1.60 6.91 -7.83
C ILE A 38 2.27 5.57 -8.13
N TRP A 39 2.75 4.90 -7.07
CA TRP A 39 3.43 3.61 -7.17
C TRP A 39 3.04 2.65 -6.03
N PRO A 40 2.65 1.39 -6.33
CA PRO A 40 2.30 0.87 -7.66
C PRO A 40 1.15 1.65 -8.31
N HIS A 41 1.04 1.58 -9.62
CA HIS A 41 -0.09 2.23 -10.30
C HIS A 41 -1.40 1.50 -9.94
N PRO A 42 -2.46 2.21 -9.51
CA PRO A 42 -3.75 1.60 -9.24
C PRO A 42 -4.33 0.93 -10.49
N GLN A 43 -5.18 -0.09 -10.31
CA GLN A 43 -5.88 -0.74 -11.43
C GLN A 43 -6.78 0.25 -12.17
N GLU A 44 -7.43 1.15 -11.44
CA GLU A 44 -8.28 2.22 -11.96
C GLU A 44 -7.98 3.52 -11.23
N ILE A 45 -7.93 4.62 -11.98
CA ILE A 45 -7.67 5.94 -11.41
C ILE A 45 -8.41 7.04 -12.19
N GLN A 46 -9.02 7.95 -11.43
CA GLN A 46 -9.63 9.18 -11.96
C GLN A 46 -9.11 10.36 -11.14
N ILE A 47 -8.39 11.26 -11.79
CA ILE A 47 -7.77 12.44 -11.17
C ILE A 47 -8.49 13.69 -11.70
N SER A 48 -8.86 14.62 -10.81
CA SER A 48 -9.30 15.96 -11.20
C SER A 48 -8.12 16.95 -11.18
N ASN A 49 -8.31 18.11 -11.82
CA ASN A 49 -7.34 19.20 -11.75
C ASN A 49 -7.47 20.05 -10.46
N ASP A 50 -8.41 19.71 -9.58
CA ASP A 50 -8.65 20.44 -8.35
C ASP A 50 -7.57 20.10 -7.32
N LEU A 51 -7.06 21.14 -6.64
CA LEU A 51 -6.02 20.98 -5.64
C LEU A 51 -6.58 21.23 -4.24
N LEU A 52 -6.26 20.31 -3.34
CA LEU A 52 -6.53 20.41 -1.91
C LEU A 52 -5.21 20.53 -1.15
N TYR A 53 -5.23 21.33 -0.10
CA TYR A 53 -4.11 21.52 0.81
C TYR A 53 -4.28 20.65 2.04
N ILE A 54 -3.18 20.04 2.48
CA ILE A 54 -3.12 19.33 3.76
C ILE A 54 -2.28 20.18 4.72
N ARG A 55 -2.78 20.44 5.93
CA ARG A 55 -2.07 21.22 6.96
C ARG A 55 -1.76 20.38 8.19
N PRO A 56 -0.57 20.49 8.78
CA PRO A 56 -0.24 19.83 10.04
C PRO A 56 -1.28 20.16 11.12
N GLY A 57 -1.72 19.15 11.87
CA GLY A 57 -2.70 19.30 12.94
C GLY A 57 -4.14 19.59 12.50
N HIS A 58 -4.43 19.67 11.20
CA HIS A 58 -5.78 19.94 10.68
C HIS A 58 -6.43 18.75 9.97
N ILE A 59 -5.66 17.70 9.68
CA ILE A 59 -6.19 16.45 9.15
C ILE A 59 -6.43 15.45 10.29
N MET A 60 -7.66 14.97 10.40
CA MET A 60 -8.06 13.91 11.32
C MET A 60 -8.18 12.59 10.56
N ILE A 61 -7.47 11.56 11.02
CA ILE A 61 -7.59 10.22 10.46
C ILE A 61 -8.44 9.38 11.44
N SER A 62 -9.52 8.78 10.96
CA SER A 62 -10.44 7.96 11.77
C SER A 62 -10.73 6.63 11.10
N SER A 63 -11.24 5.66 11.86
CA SER A 63 -11.65 4.36 11.34
C SER A 63 -12.90 3.82 12.06
N ASN A 64 -13.68 2.98 11.37
CA ASN A 64 -14.79 2.23 11.96
C ASN A 64 -14.37 0.94 12.70
N MET A 65 -13.07 0.65 12.82
CA MET A 65 -12.52 -0.62 13.31
C MET A 65 -12.09 -0.60 14.79
N GLU A 66 -12.58 0.30 15.64
CA GLU A 66 -12.14 0.33 17.05
C GLU A 66 -12.86 -0.74 17.91
N PRO A 67 -12.13 -1.55 18.71
CA PRO A 67 -10.67 -1.59 18.87
C PRO A 67 -9.95 -2.46 17.81
N CYS A 68 -8.98 -1.88 17.10
CA CYS A 68 -8.09 -2.62 16.19
C CYS A 68 -6.67 -2.04 16.22
N ASP A 69 -5.70 -2.83 16.70
CA ASP A 69 -4.33 -2.36 16.92
C ASP A 69 -3.57 -2.16 15.60
N ILE A 70 -3.83 -3.00 14.57
CA ILE A 70 -3.24 -2.90 13.24
C ILE A 70 -3.60 -1.56 12.61
N ILE A 71 -4.89 -1.20 12.63
CA ILE A 71 -5.37 0.07 12.10
C ILE A 71 -4.85 1.24 12.94
N ALA A 72 -4.89 1.16 14.27
CA ALA A 72 -4.37 2.22 15.13
C ALA A 72 -2.88 2.51 14.87
N LYS A 73 -2.05 1.46 14.75
CA LYS A 73 -0.63 1.58 14.40
C LYS A 73 -0.43 2.09 12.97
N ALA A 74 -1.29 1.71 12.03
CA ALA A 74 -1.24 2.24 10.67
C ALA A 74 -1.52 3.74 10.64
N ILE A 75 -2.58 4.20 11.32
CA ILE A 75 -2.90 5.63 11.45
C ILE A 75 -1.71 6.41 12.01
N GLN A 76 -1.12 5.92 13.11
CA GLN A 76 0.07 6.53 13.71
C GLN A 76 1.26 6.58 12.73
N ARG A 77 1.45 5.52 11.94
CA ARG A 77 2.54 5.42 10.96
C ARG A 77 2.37 6.36 9.77
N TYR A 78 1.14 6.56 9.28
CA TYR A 78 0.89 7.38 8.09
C TYR A 78 0.82 8.88 8.39
N GLN A 79 0.56 9.28 9.63
CA GLN A 79 0.53 10.69 10.01
C GLN A 79 1.81 11.47 9.65
N PRO A 80 3.05 11.00 9.93
CA PRO A 80 4.27 11.67 9.49
C PRO A 80 4.56 11.56 7.99
N VAL A 81 3.89 10.65 7.26
CA VAL A 81 4.04 10.54 5.80
C VAL A 81 3.41 11.74 5.09
N PHE A 82 2.31 12.27 5.61
CA PHE A 82 1.71 13.50 5.10
C PHE A 82 2.56 14.75 5.38
N PHE A 83 3.40 14.71 6.42
CA PHE A 83 4.21 15.85 6.87
C PHE A 83 5.67 15.43 7.11
N PRO A 84 6.42 15.07 6.05
CA PRO A 84 7.78 14.59 6.20
C PRO A 84 8.70 15.69 6.77
N PRO A 85 9.48 15.41 7.82
CA PRO A 85 10.21 16.44 8.58
C PRO A 85 11.34 17.12 7.80
N LYS A 86 11.78 16.54 6.67
CA LYS A 86 12.93 17.01 5.88
C LYS A 86 12.54 17.80 4.63
N LEU A 87 11.25 18.02 4.38
CA LEU A 87 10.80 18.86 3.28
C LEU A 87 10.44 20.24 3.81
N THR A 88 11.03 21.28 3.25
CA THR A 88 10.60 22.66 3.47
C THR A 88 9.20 22.80 2.90
N MET A 89 8.18 22.69 3.75
CA MET A 89 6.80 22.93 3.32
C MET A 89 6.67 24.42 3.01
N HIS A 90 6.30 24.74 1.77
CA HIS A 90 5.87 26.08 1.42
C HIS A 90 4.68 26.45 2.32
N GLN A 91 4.65 27.70 2.79
CA GLN A 91 3.53 28.17 3.60
C GLN A 91 2.23 27.94 2.83
N PRO A 92 1.21 27.32 3.47
CA PRO A 92 -0.07 27.15 2.82
C PRO A 92 -0.64 28.53 2.47
N PRO A 93 -1.39 28.65 1.36
CA PRO A 93 -2.10 29.89 1.06
C PRO A 93 -2.99 30.28 2.25
N ALA A 94 -3.16 31.59 2.49
CA ALA A 94 -3.99 32.10 3.58
C ALA A 94 -5.45 31.61 3.48
N ASP A 95 -5.90 31.29 2.26
CA ASP A 95 -7.20 30.72 1.98
C ASP A 95 -7.37 29.33 2.61
N THR A 96 -8.45 29.16 3.36
CA THR A 96 -8.81 27.93 4.06
C THR A 96 -9.88 27.11 3.33
N SER A 97 -10.38 27.58 2.19
CA SER A 97 -11.51 26.97 1.49
C SER A 97 -11.22 25.57 0.92
N ASN A 98 -9.94 25.26 0.65
CA ASN A 98 -9.52 24.04 -0.04
C ASN A 98 -8.63 23.17 0.85
N ILE A 99 -9.01 22.96 2.12
CA ILE A 99 -8.24 22.14 3.06
C ILE A 99 -8.88 20.75 3.18
N LEU A 100 -8.08 19.70 3.00
CA LEU A 100 -8.48 18.34 3.37
C LEU A 100 -8.42 18.19 4.90
N ARG A 101 -9.59 17.97 5.53
CA ARG A 101 -9.75 17.92 6.99
C ARG A 101 -9.87 16.52 7.55
N SER A 102 -10.38 15.57 6.78
CA SER A 102 -10.56 14.21 7.28
C SER A 102 -10.14 13.14 6.28
N LEU A 103 -9.62 12.05 6.82
CA LEU A 103 -9.42 10.78 6.14
C LEU A 103 -10.11 9.69 6.96
N THR A 104 -11.14 9.07 6.42
CA THR A 104 -11.90 8.02 7.11
C THR A 104 -11.66 6.66 6.45
N LEU A 105 -11.30 5.68 7.28
CA LEU A 105 -11.07 4.29 6.90
C LEU A 105 -12.30 3.45 7.25
N ASN A 106 -12.99 2.94 6.23
CA ASN A 106 -14.17 2.10 6.36
C ASN A 106 -13.87 0.67 5.90
N VAL A 107 -13.89 -0.28 6.83
CA VAL A 107 -13.85 -1.72 6.52
C VAL A 107 -15.27 -2.27 6.48
N LEU A 108 -15.66 -2.90 5.37
CA LEU A 108 -17.06 -3.21 5.06
C LEU A 108 -17.49 -4.65 5.38
N ASP A 109 -16.70 -5.66 4.97
CA ASP A 109 -17.19 -7.05 4.91
C ASP A 109 -16.75 -7.91 6.09
N ASN A 110 -15.47 -7.82 6.45
CA ASN A 110 -14.89 -8.66 7.52
C ASN A 110 -14.15 -7.77 8.52
N PRO A 111 -14.84 -7.19 9.52
CA PRO A 111 -14.25 -6.31 10.51
C PRO A 111 -13.44 -7.08 11.57
N GLN A 112 -12.84 -8.21 11.22
CA GLN A 112 -11.90 -8.91 12.07
C GLN A 112 -10.54 -8.21 11.97
N CYS A 113 -10.09 -7.60 13.06
CA CYS A 113 -8.84 -6.86 13.08
C CYS A 113 -7.61 -7.77 12.93
N GLU A 114 -7.51 -8.82 13.76
CA GLU A 114 -6.31 -9.64 13.86
C GLU A 114 -6.47 -10.93 13.06
N GLN A 115 -6.00 -10.92 11.82
CA GLN A 115 -5.87 -12.12 11.00
C GLN A 115 -4.51 -12.14 10.31
N TYR A 116 -3.87 -13.31 10.31
CA TYR A 116 -2.69 -13.51 9.49
C TYR A 116 -3.10 -13.52 8.02
N ILE A 117 -2.35 -12.76 7.20
CA ILE A 117 -2.60 -12.63 5.76
C ILE A 117 -2.63 -14.01 5.11
N GLN A 118 -3.69 -14.29 4.37
CA GLN A 118 -3.85 -15.52 3.59
C GLN A 118 -3.66 -15.20 2.11
N TYR A 119 -3.36 -16.22 1.31
CA TYR A 119 -3.24 -16.06 -0.14
C TYR A 119 -4.52 -15.49 -0.79
N ASN A 120 -5.69 -15.78 -0.22
CA ASN A 120 -6.98 -15.31 -0.68
C ASN A 120 -7.51 -14.08 0.10
N SER A 121 -6.66 -13.37 0.83
CA SER A 121 -7.01 -12.11 1.47
C SER A 121 -7.43 -11.07 0.44
N ASN A 122 -8.47 -10.29 0.74
CA ASN A 122 -8.99 -9.27 -0.16
C ASN A 122 -8.32 -7.92 0.12
N GLU A 123 -7.36 -7.54 -0.72
CA GLU A 123 -6.63 -6.27 -0.62
C GLU A 123 -7.28 -5.14 -1.46
N THR A 124 -8.52 -5.33 -1.92
CA THR A 124 -9.22 -4.34 -2.73
C THR A 124 -9.69 -3.16 -1.88
N TYR A 125 -9.41 -1.94 -2.34
CA TYR A 125 -9.90 -0.72 -1.73
C TYR A 125 -10.28 0.32 -2.77
N THR A 126 -11.13 1.26 -2.37
CA THR A 126 -11.45 2.46 -3.13
C THR A 126 -11.10 3.70 -2.31
N LEU A 127 -10.26 4.57 -2.86
CA LEU A 127 -9.96 5.88 -2.28
C LEU A 127 -10.76 6.96 -3.03
N LYS A 128 -11.65 7.65 -2.31
CA LYS A 128 -12.44 8.77 -2.83
C LYS A 128 -12.03 10.04 -2.11
N ILE A 129 -11.64 11.06 -2.87
CA ILE A 129 -11.30 12.38 -2.33
C ILE A 129 -12.29 13.38 -2.92
N LYS A 130 -13.09 14.02 -2.05
CA LYS A 130 -14.08 15.03 -2.44
C LYS A 130 -14.09 16.16 -1.42
N GLN A 131 -13.94 17.39 -1.90
CA GLN A 131 -13.97 18.60 -1.05
C GLN A 131 -12.97 18.48 0.12
N GLU A 132 -13.43 18.57 1.36
CA GLU A 132 -12.60 18.54 2.56
C GLU A 132 -12.44 17.13 3.14
N GLN A 133 -12.92 16.07 2.46
CA GLN A 133 -12.96 14.70 2.99
C GLN A 133 -12.35 13.68 2.03
N ALA A 134 -11.56 12.76 2.60
CA ALA A 134 -11.07 11.56 1.94
C ALA A 134 -11.66 10.34 2.64
N ILE A 135 -12.10 9.36 1.86
CA ILE A 135 -12.69 8.12 2.34
C ILE A 135 -11.98 6.96 1.65
N VAL A 136 -11.51 6.02 2.46
CA VAL A 136 -10.99 4.73 2.00
C VAL A 136 -12.00 3.67 2.40
N GLU A 137 -12.54 2.97 1.41
CA GLU A 137 -13.44 1.84 1.60
C GLU A 137 -12.70 0.57 1.22
N ALA A 138 -12.60 -0.39 2.14
CA ALA A 138 -11.94 -1.67 1.93
C ALA A 138 -12.82 -2.82 2.44
N SER A 139 -12.66 -4.01 1.86
CA SER A 139 -13.41 -5.20 2.30
C SER A 139 -12.88 -5.79 3.62
N SER A 140 -11.57 -5.72 3.85
CA SER A 140 -10.89 -6.19 5.06
C SER A 140 -9.74 -5.26 5.46
N VAL A 141 -9.21 -5.47 6.67
CA VAL A 141 -8.02 -4.79 7.22
C VAL A 141 -6.75 -5.16 6.46
#